data_AF-A0A4Y1WVR0-F1
#
_entry.id   AF-A0A4Y1WVR0-F1
#
_cell.length_a   1.000
_cell.length_b   1.000
_cell.length_c   1.000
_cell.angle_alpha   90.00
_cell.angle_beta   90.00
_cell.angle_gamma   90.00
#
_symmetry.space_group_name_H-M   'P 1'
#
loop_
_entity.id
_entity.type
_entity.pdbx_description
1 polymer ?
#
loop_
_entity_poly.entity_id
_entity_poly.type
_entity_poly.pdbx_seq_one_letter_code
_entity_poly.pdbx_strand_id
1 'polypeptide(L)'
;MKKMMTAVMALLLMAGTSAFAQENKSVAPPRERPTTEQLARKATDRMTAQLKLTEKQAEQAYEAMLERLQADEALREQARAAKMKEAEAMKSILSTEQFMRWSQMQSRLGRGHAPRVGKKAHAKGPECRPECGEAPKVRREKK
;
A
#
# COMPACT_ATOMS: atom_id res chain seq x y z
N MET A 1 -0.59 60.34 -14.26
CA MET A 1 -0.76 58.89 -13.98
C MET A 1 0.36 58.05 -14.61
N LYS A 2 1.64 58.33 -14.29
CA LYS A 2 2.77 57.54 -14.85
C LYS A 2 3.93 57.29 -13.87
N LYS A 3 3.84 57.89 -12.67
CA LYS A 3 4.78 57.70 -11.56
C LYS A 3 4.24 56.75 -10.47
N MET A 4 2.98 56.33 -10.59
CA MET A 4 2.27 55.43 -9.65
C MET A 4 2.20 53.98 -10.13
N MET A 5 2.72 53.66 -11.31
CA MET A 5 2.75 52.29 -11.86
C MET A 5 4.11 51.61 -11.66
N THR A 6 5.19 52.38 -11.51
CA THR A 6 6.54 51.85 -11.29
C THR A 6 6.83 51.50 -9.82
N ALA A 7 6.13 52.11 -8.86
CA ALA A 7 6.27 51.78 -7.44
C ALA A 7 5.57 50.47 -7.05
N VAL A 8 4.52 50.06 -7.78
CA VAL A 8 3.75 48.84 -7.50
C VAL A 8 4.49 47.59 -7.98
N MET A 9 5.27 47.68 -9.06
CA MET A 9 6.08 46.55 -9.57
C MET A 9 7.34 46.25 -8.73
N ALA A 10 7.82 47.22 -7.94
CA ALA A 10 8.93 47.00 -7.01
C ALA A 10 8.48 46.37 -5.69
N LEU A 11 7.22 46.56 -5.29
CA LEU A 11 6.66 45.97 -4.07
C LEU A 11 6.31 44.47 -4.23
N LEU A 12 6.12 44.00 -5.47
CA LEU A 12 5.81 42.60 -5.80
C LEU A 12 7.04 41.68 -5.93
N LEU A 13 8.26 42.19 -5.72
CA LEU A 13 9.49 41.39 -5.71
C LEU A 13 9.95 40.97 -4.30
N MET A 14 9.23 41.37 -3.25
CA MET A 14 9.52 41.02 -1.84
C MET A 14 8.40 40.20 -1.18
N ALA A 15 7.69 39.39 -1.97
CA ALA A 15 6.69 38.44 -1.47
C ALA A 15 6.79 37.09 -2.21
N GLY A 16 8.02 36.59 -2.36
CA GLY A 16 8.29 35.21 -2.74
C GLY A 16 8.49 34.38 -1.49
N THR A 17 7.39 33.92 -0.89
CA THR A 17 7.41 32.90 0.16
C THR A 17 8.10 31.64 -0.34
N SER A 18 9.32 31.40 0.12
CA SER A 18 9.80 30.04 0.32
C SER A 18 10.25 29.91 1.77
N ALA A 19 9.27 29.81 2.66
CA ALA A 19 9.43 28.88 3.78
C ALA A 19 9.54 27.48 3.15
N PHE A 20 10.70 27.15 2.61
CA PHE A 20 11.07 25.76 2.50
C PHE A 20 11.01 25.25 3.93
N ALA A 21 10.14 24.28 4.14
CA ALA A 21 10.01 23.55 5.38
C ALA A 21 11.36 22.92 5.75
N GLN A 22 12.26 23.70 6.33
CA GLN A 22 13.32 23.23 7.21
C GLN A 22 12.73 23.06 8.61
N GLU A 23 11.55 22.46 8.71
CA GLU A 23 11.26 21.75 9.93
C GLU A 23 12.04 20.46 9.80
N ASN A 24 13.13 20.38 10.56
CA ASN A 24 13.78 19.16 10.98
C ASN A 24 12.68 18.17 11.40
N LYS A 25 12.14 17.41 10.44
CA LYS A 25 11.63 16.09 10.73
C LYS A 25 12.87 15.36 11.20
N SER A 26 13.03 15.35 12.52
CA SER A 26 13.74 14.29 13.21
C SER A 26 13.50 13.04 12.39
N VAL A 27 14.58 12.52 11.80
CA VAL A 27 14.54 11.24 11.10
C VAL A 27 14.08 10.29 12.18
N ALA A 28 12.77 10.00 12.18
CA ALA A 28 12.21 9.07 13.13
C ALA A 28 13.07 7.81 13.03
N PRO A 29 13.55 7.27 14.16
CA PRO A 29 14.43 6.12 14.13
C PRO A 29 13.82 5.06 13.20
N PRO A 30 14.64 4.35 12.40
CA PRO A 30 14.15 3.40 11.42
C PRO A 30 13.09 2.53 12.09
N ARG A 31 11.83 2.68 11.68
CA ARG A 31 10.76 1.88 12.28
C ARG A 31 11.08 0.44 11.92
N GLU A 32 11.49 -0.34 12.91
CA GLU A 32 11.65 -1.77 12.76
C GLU A 32 10.33 -2.32 12.24
N ARG A 33 10.42 -3.15 11.20
CA ARG A 33 9.24 -3.81 10.69
C ARG A 33 8.68 -4.67 11.83
N PRO A 34 7.38 -4.56 12.15
CA PRO A 34 6.80 -5.38 13.21
C PRO A 34 7.08 -6.85 12.94
N THR A 35 7.54 -7.59 13.95
CA THR A 35 7.79 -9.02 13.80
C THR A 35 6.49 -9.77 13.52
N THR A 36 6.58 -10.96 12.91
CA THR A 36 5.40 -11.81 12.65
C THR A 36 4.64 -12.15 13.94
N GLU A 37 5.36 -12.35 15.05
CA GLU A 37 4.76 -12.52 16.38
C GLU A 37 3.99 -11.28 16.85
N GLN A 38 4.57 -10.08 16.73
CA GLN A 38 3.90 -8.84 17.13
C GLN A 38 2.64 -8.60 16.29
N LEU A 39 2.69 -8.94 15.00
CA LEU A 39 1.53 -8.87 14.10
C LEU A 39 0.47 -9.91 14.46
N ALA A 40 0.88 -11.14 14.78
CA ALA A 40 -0.02 -12.20 15.22
C ALA A 40 -0.74 -11.79 16.50
N ARG A 41 0.00 -11.31 17.53
CA ARG A 41 -0.57 -10.84 18.79
C ARG A 41 -1.58 -9.73 18.55
N LYS A 42 -1.20 -8.69 17.82
CA LYS A 42 -2.08 -7.55 17.54
C LYS A 42 -3.35 -7.96 16.78
N ALA A 43 -3.24 -8.89 15.83
CA ALA A 43 -4.38 -9.40 15.09
C ALA A 43 -5.32 -10.21 15.99
N THR A 44 -4.76 -11.08 16.83
CA THR A 44 -5.53 -11.85 17.81
C THR A 44 -6.18 -10.94 18.84
N ASP A 45 -5.48 -9.96 19.42
CA ASP A 45 -6.05 -9.01 20.39
C ASP A 45 -7.26 -8.29 19.81
N ARG A 46 -7.15 -7.85 18.56
CA ARG A 46 -8.27 -7.22 17.85
C ARG A 46 -9.44 -8.18 17.67
N MET A 47 -9.16 -9.42 17.29
CA MET A 47 -10.19 -10.44 17.08
C MET A 47 -10.86 -10.84 18.39
N THR A 48 -10.10 -11.01 19.46
CA THR A 48 -10.60 -11.24 20.82
C THR A 48 -11.49 -10.10 21.28
N ALA A 49 -11.10 -8.84 21.06
CA ALA A 49 -11.92 -7.69 21.42
C ALA A 49 -13.23 -7.61 20.60
N GLN A 50 -13.18 -7.92 19.30
CA GLN A 50 -14.33 -7.81 18.41
C GLN A 50 -15.32 -8.97 18.56
N LEU A 51 -14.81 -10.19 18.74
CA LEU A 51 -15.60 -11.42 18.79
C LEU A 51 -15.83 -11.93 20.21
N LYS A 52 -15.23 -11.29 21.22
CA LYS A 52 -15.26 -11.71 22.63
C LYS A 52 -14.80 -13.17 22.79
N LEU A 53 -13.66 -13.49 22.18
CA LEU A 53 -13.10 -14.85 22.24
C LEU A 53 -12.77 -15.22 23.69
N THR A 54 -13.01 -16.49 24.03
CA THR A 54 -12.46 -17.09 25.25
C THR A 54 -10.94 -17.23 25.15
N GLU A 55 -10.24 -17.36 26.27
CA GLU A 55 -8.77 -17.49 26.30
C GLU A 55 -8.28 -18.64 25.41
N LYS A 56 -8.91 -19.82 25.50
CA LYS A 56 -8.56 -20.99 24.67
C LYS A 56 -8.75 -20.72 23.17
N GLN A 57 -9.80 -20.00 22.80
CA GLN A 57 -10.04 -19.62 21.41
C GLN A 57 -9.03 -18.58 20.94
N ALA A 58 -8.65 -17.62 21.79
CA ALA A 58 -7.65 -16.61 21.48
C ALA A 58 -6.26 -17.24 21.26
N GLU A 59 -5.89 -18.23 22.08
CA GLU A 59 -4.63 -18.97 21.94
C GLU A 59 -4.56 -19.72 20.61
N GLN A 60 -5.60 -20.51 20.29
CA GLN A 60 -5.68 -21.21 19.00
C GLN A 60 -5.66 -20.24 17.81
N ALA A 61 -6.32 -19.09 17.95
CA ALA A 61 -6.35 -18.08 16.90
C ALA A 61 -5.00 -17.36 16.74
N TYR A 62 -4.23 -17.19 17.82
CA TYR A 62 -2.87 -16.69 17.79
C TYR A 62 -1.94 -17.65 17.04
N GLU A 63 -1.97 -18.94 17.35
CA GLU A 63 -1.15 -19.94 16.68
C GLU A 63 -1.44 -19.99 15.18
N ALA A 64 -2.72 -20.05 14.81
CA ALA A 64 -3.14 -20.04 13.40
C ALA A 64 -2.71 -18.76 12.66
N MET A 65 -2.75 -17.61 13.34
CA MET A 65 -2.32 -16.33 12.77
C MET A 65 -0.79 -16.27 12.61
N LEU A 66 -0.05 -16.80 13.57
CA LEU A 66 1.41 -16.86 13.54
C LEU A 66 1.89 -17.72 12.37
N GLU A 67 1.35 -18.93 12.23
CA GLU A 67 1.69 -19.85 11.13
C GLU A 67 1.44 -19.19 9.77
N ARG A 68 0.26 -18.57 9.59
CA ARG A 68 -0.07 -17.85 8.36
C ARG A 68 0.92 -16.72 8.06
N LEU A 69 1.28 -15.93 9.08
CA LEU A 69 2.20 -14.81 8.89
C LEU A 69 3.62 -15.26 8.57
N GLN A 70 4.08 -16.36 9.15
CA GLN A 70 5.37 -16.98 8.83
C GLN A 70 5.37 -17.51 7.40
N ALA A 71 4.29 -18.18 6.97
CA ALA A 71 4.15 -18.65 5.59
C ALA A 71 4.16 -17.47 4.59
N ASP A 72 3.44 -16.39 4.91
CA ASP A 72 3.44 -15.17 4.11
C ASP A 72 4.83 -14.51 4.04
N GLU A 73 5.59 -14.51 5.14
CA GLU A 73 6.95 -14.00 5.18
C GLU A 73 7.88 -14.82 4.30
N ALA A 74 7.85 -16.15 4.41
CA ALA A 74 8.61 -17.06 3.57
C ALA A 74 8.28 -16.86 2.08
N LEU A 75 6.99 -16.73 1.73
CA LEU A 75 6.56 -16.46 0.37
C LEU A 75 7.09 -15.11 -0.15
N ARG A 76 7.08 -14.07 0.70
CA ARG A 76 7.64 -12.75 0.32
C ARG A 76 9.13 -12.83 0.06
N GLU A 77 9.89 -13.56 0.88
CA GLU A 77 11.33 -13.73 0.68
C GLU A 77 11.63 -14.54 -0.59
N GLN A 78 10.87 -15.60 -0.88
CA GLN A 78 10.96 -16.31 -2.15
C GLN A 78 10.68 -15.39 -3.35
N ALA A 79 9.64 -14.56 -3.26
CA ALA A 79 9.31 -13.59 -4.30
C ALA A 79 10.41 -12.53 -4.50
N ARG A 80 11.07 -12.08 -3.42
CA ARG A 80 12.24 -11.18 -3.51
C ARG A 80 13.40 -11.88 -4.22
N ALA A 81 13.72 -13.11 -3.83
CA ALA A 81 14.79 -13.88 -4.44
C ALA A 81 14.53 -14.12 -5.93
N ALA A 82 13.31 -14.47 -6.31
CA ALA A 82 12.91 -14.63 -7.71
C ALA A 82 13.07 -13.32 -8.50
N LYS A 83 12.65 -12.19 -7.93
CA LYS A 83 12.83 -10.86 -8.56
C LYS A 83 14.30 -10.47 -8.72
N MET A 84 15.14 -10.80 -7.74
CA MET A 84 16.59 -10.55 -7.85
C MET A 84 17.21 -11.39 -8.96
N LYS A 85 16.84 -12.68 -9.06
CA LYS A 85 17.28 -13.55 -10.17
C LYS A 85 16.82 -13.04 -11.53
N GLU A 86 15.57 -12.58 -11.64
CA GLU A 86 15.05 -11.95 -12.86
C GLU A 86 15.85 -10.69 -13.21
N ALA A 87 16.13 -9.84 -12.22
CA ALA A 87 16.93 -8.63 -12.44
C ALA A 87 18.37 -8.96 -12.88
N GLU A 88 19.00 -9.99 -12.32
CA GLU A 88 20.31 -10.46 -12.75
C GLU A 88 20.29 -11.00 -14.18
N ALA A 89 19.29 -11.82 -14.54
CA ALA A 89 19.10 -12.30 -15.89
C ALA A 89 18.84 -11.15 -16.88
N MET A 90 18.04 -10.16 -16.50
CA MET A 90 17.76 -9.00 -17.35
C MET A 90 18.99 -8.10 -17.52
N LYS A 91 19.88 -8.04 -16.52
CA LYS A 91 21.12 -7.29 -16.59
C LYS A 91 22.11 -7.89 -17.61
N SER A 92 22.09 -9.20 -17.84
CA SER A 92 22.95 -9.84 -18.86
C SER A 92 22.39 -9.74 -20.28
N ILE A 93 21.07 -9.57 -20.44
CA ILE A 93 20.40 -9.47 -21.75
C ILE A 93 20.37 -8.02 -22.26
N LEU A 94 20.16 -7.04 -21.37
CA LEU A 94 19.93 -5.65 -21.74
C LEU A 94 21.21 -4.82 -21.72
N SER A 95 21.29 -3.83 -22.62
CA SER A 95 22.27 -2.75 -22.46
C SER A 95 22.00 -1.94 -21.18
N THR A 96 23.02 -1.25 -20.67
CA THR A 96 22.91 -0.48 -19.41
C THR A 96 21.75 0.51 -19.42
N GLU A 97 21.56 1.23 -20.52
CA GLU A 97 20.46 2.20 -20.65
C GLU A 97 19.08 1.52 -20.66
N GLN A 98 18.95 0.40 -21.36
CA GLN A 98 17.70 -0.39 -21.40
C GLN A 98 17.39 -0.98 -20.03
N PHE A 99 18.40 -1.50 -19.32
CA PHE A 99 18.23 -2.03 -17.97
C PHE A 99 17.78 -0.96 -16.97
N MET A 100 18.35 0.25 -17.03
CA MET A 100 17.91 1.36 -16.16
C MET A 100 16.44 1.74 -16.42
N ARG A 101 16.03 1.84 -17.70
CA ARG A 101 14.63 2.11 -18.05
C ARG A 101 13.69 1.00 -17.60
N TRP A 102 14.08 -0.26 -17.78
CA TRP A 102 13.30 -1.42 -17.32
C TRP A 102 13.20 -1.47 -15.79
N SER A 103 14.30 -1.26 -15.06
CA SER A 103 14.32 -1.22 -13.59
C SER A 103 13.42 -0.10 -13.03
N GLN A 104 13.41 1.06 -13.70
CA GLN A 104 12.49 2.15 -13.35
C GLN A 104 11.02 1.75 -13.57
N MET A 105 10.72 1.00 -14.62
CA MET A 105 9.38 0.47 -14.90
C MET A 105 8.95 -0.54 -13.83
N GLN A 106 9.82 -1.48 -13.44
CA GLN A 106 9.56 -2.46 -12.38
C GLN A 106 9.25 -1.79 -11.03
N SER A 107 9.98 -0.71 -10.72
CA SER A 107 9.77 0.08 -9.49
C SER A 107 8.39 0.74 -9.44
N ARG A 108 7.77 1.05 -10.59
CA ARG A 108 6.41 1.62 -10.67
C ARG A 108 5.33 0.56 -10.46
N LEU A 109 5.53 -0.65 -10.97
CA LEU A 109 4.61 -1.78 -10.79
C LEU A 109 4.55 -2.26 -9.33
N GLY A 110 5.67 -2.15 -8.59
CA GLY A 110 5.72 -2.45 -7.16
C GLY A 110 4.98 -1.45 -6.26
N ARG A 111 4.60 -0.28 -6.78
CA ARG A 111 3.72 0.68 -6.09
C ARG A 111 2.29 0.48 -6.54
N GLY A 112 1.72 -0.68 -6.19
CA GLY A 112 0.30 -0.93 -6.37
C GLY A 112 -0.53 0.26 -5.86
N HIS A 113 -1.49 0.71 -6.67
CA HIS A 113 -2.52 1.65 -6.24
C HIS A 113 -3.20 1.04 -5.00
N ALA A 114 -2.86 1.54 -3.82
CA ALA A 114 -3.75 1.40 -2.69
C ALA A 114 -5.11 1.98 -3.14
N PRO A 115 -6.24 1.28 -2.95
CA PRO A 115 -7.54 1.93 -3.09
C PRO A 115 -7.47 3.17 -2.22
N ARG A 116 -7.62 4.36 -2.83
CA ARG A 116 -7.72 5.62 -2.08
C ARG A 116 -9.03 5.59 -1.31
N VAL A 117 -9.07 4.87 -0.19
CA VAL A 117 -10.15 4.98 0.77
C VAL A 117 -9.95 6.31 1.47
N GLY A 118 -10.70 7.32 1.04
CA GLY A 118 -10.79 8.61 1.70
C GLY A 118 -10.22 9.80 0.92
N LYS A 119 -10.92 10.22 -0.14
CA LYS A 119 -11.22 11.65 -0.28
C LYS A 119 -12.73 11.80 -0.28
N LYS A 120 -13.25 12.41 0.78
CA LYS A 120 -14.66 12.83 0.86
C LYS A 120 -14.93 13.78 -0.30
N ALA A 121 -15.71 13.34 -1.26
CA ALA A 121 -16.46 14.21 -2.14
C ALA A 121 -17.93 13.90 -1.89
N HIS A 122 -18.68 14.89 -1.43
CA HIS A 122 -20.13 14.87 -1.52
C HIS A 122 -20.52 14.73 -2.98
N ALA A 123 -20.80 13.51 -3.42
CA ALA A 123 -21.48 13.22 -4.67
C ALA A 123 -22.19 11.88 -4.48
N LYS A 124 -23.50 11.86 -4.74
CA LYS A 124 -24.37 10.68 -4.63
C LYS A 124 -23.67 9.43 -5.17
N GLY A 125 -23.49 8.42 -4.31
CA GLY A 125 -23.02 7.11 -4.75
C GLY A 125 -24.09 6.42 -5.59
N PRO A 126 -23.73 5.68 -6.65
CA PRO A 126 -24.66 4.75 -7.27
C PRO A 126 -24.90 3.59 -6.30
N GLU A 127 -26.17 3.24 -6.10
CA GLU A 127 -26.60 2.12 -5.27
C GLU A 127 -25.82 0.84 -5.60
N CYS A 128 -25.45 0.11 -4.53
CA CYS A 128 -24.98 -1.26 -4.62
C CYS A 128 -26.04 -2.11 -5.32
N ARG A 129 -25.72 -2.69 -6.49
CA ARG A 129 -26.51 -3.75 -7.10
C ARG A 129 -26.24 -5.08 -6.36
N PRO A 130 -27.24 -5.77 -5.81
CA PRO A 130 -27.03 -7.01 -5.07
C PRO A 130 -27.33 -8.21 -5.98
N GLU A 131 -26.36 -8.73 -6.73
CA GLU A 131 -26.51 -10.04 -7.39
C GLU A 131 -25.21 -10.85 -7.33
N CYS A 132 -24.92 -11.37 -6.13
CA CYS A 132 -24.16 -12.61 -5.98
C CYS A 132 -25.14 -13.65 -5.44
N GLY A 133 -25.75 -14.43 -6.34
CA GLY A 133 -26.60 -15.55 -5.94
C GLY A 133 -27.38 -16.14 -7.10
N GLU A 134 -26.77 -17.02 -7.87
CA GLU A 134 -27.54 -18.12 -8.47
C GLU A 134 -26.68 -19.39 -8.53
N ALA A 135 -27.18 -20.41 -7.82
CA ALA A 135 -26.65 -21.76 -7.70
C ALA A 135 -26.80 -22.56 -9.02
N PRO A 136 -26.18 -23.75 -9.16
CA PRO A 136 -25.99 -24.40 -10.45
C PRO A 136 -27.30 -24.99 -11.01
N LYS A 137 -27.57 -24.75 -12.30
CA LYS A 137 -28.73 -25.32 -12.99
C LYS A 137 -28.52 -26.81 -13.26
N VAL A 138 -29.20 -27.64 -12.48
CA VAL A 138 -29.35 -29.09 -12.72
C VAL A 138 -30.07 -29.31 -14.07
N ARG A 139 -29.42 -30.06 -14.97
CA ARG A 139 -29.99 -30.51 -16.26
C ARG A 139 -31.05 -31.58 -15.98
N ARG A 140 -32.33 -31.22 -16.08
CA ARG A 140 -33.44 -32.18 -16.10
C ARG A 140 -33.61 -32.69 -17.52
N GLU A 141 -33.29 -33.96 -17.73
CA GLU A 141 -33.58 -34.66 -18.98
C GLU A 141 -35.08 -34.89 -19.14
N LYS A 142 -35.59 -34.63 -20.35
CA LYS A 142 -36.84 -35.17 -20.86
C LYS A 142 -36.73 -35.31 -22.38
N LYS A 143 -36.48 -36.52 -22.86
CA LYS A 143 -37.36 -37.19 -23.81
C LYS A 143 -37.10 -38.69 -23.79
#